data_AF-A0A920NRB0-F1
#
_entry.id   AF-A0A920NRB0-F1
#
_cell.length_a   1.000
_cell.length_b   1.000
_cell.length_c   1.000
_cell.angle_alpha   90.00
_cell.angle_beta   90.00
_cell.angle_gamma   90.00
#
_symmetry.space_group_name_H-M   'P 1'
#
loop_
_entity.id
_entity.type
_entity.pdbx_description
1 polymer ?
#
loop_
_entity_poly.entity_id
_entity_poly.type
_entity_poly.pdbx_seq_one_letter_code
_entity_poly.pdbx_strand_id
1 'polypeptide(L)'
;MNGLKLKILNDEYAMHQLPPDGKIPKDVFKADFYSITKTDEELSIIAEARIPIKSNKVETDYSCMKLIGEFEVLTTGIWASITTILGPMQEFQSRQLQHTNRLFFS
;
A
#
# COMPACT_ATOMS: atom_id res chain seq x y z
N MET A 1 4.68 -0.23 -28.80
CA MET A 1 3.88 -0.76 -27.67
C MET A 1 4.58 -0.36 -26.38
N ASN A 2 4.10 0.69 -25.69
CA ASN A 2 4.65 1.02 -24.37
C ASN A 2 4.05 0.03 -23.36
N GLY A 3 4.83 -0.99 -23.01
CA GLY A 3 4.41 -2.00 -22.04
C GLY A 3 4.36 -1.43 -20.63
N LEU A 4 3.31 -1.76 -19.90
CA LEU A 4 3.19 -1.46 -18.47
C LEU A 4 4.28 -2.20 -17.70
N LYS A 5 5.06 -1.47 -16.90
CA LYS A 5 6.11 -2.04 -16.06
C LYS A 5 5.75 -1.84 -14.60
N LEU A 6 5.87 -2.91 -13.82
CA LEU A 6 5.80 -2.84 -12.36
C LEU A 6 7.22 -2.75 -11.81
N LYS A 7 7.44 -1.81 -10.91
CA LYS A 7 8.69 -1.66 -10.15
C LYS A 7 8.39 -1.77 -8.67
N ILE A 8 9.05 -2.70 -7.99
CA ILE A 8 9.02 -2.78 -6.52
C ILE A 8 9.89 -1.63 -5.97
N LEU A 9 9.39 -0.93 -4.96
CA LEU A 9 10.16 0.07 -4.21
C LEU A 9 11.07 -0.67 -3.21
N ASN A 10 12.29 -0.19 -3.02
CA ASN A 10 13.33 -0.93 -2.30
C ASN A 10 13.20 -0.84 -0.77
N ASP A 11 12.39 0.10 -0.25
CA ASP A 11 12.19 0.28 1.17
C ASP A 11 11.09 -0.63 1.72
N GLU A 12 11.18 -0.92 3.01
CA GLU A 12 10.08 -1.51 3.77
C GLU A 12 9.12 -0.41 4.20
N TYR A 13 7.82 -0.69 4.09
CA TYR A 13 6.75 0.24 4.42
C TYR A 13 5.92 -0.28 5.59
N ALA A 14 5.32 0.67 6.32
CA ALA A 14 4.37 0.39 7.38
C ALA A 14 3.07 1.16 7.14
N MET A 15 1.95 0.51 7.48
CA MET A 15 0.62 1.12 7.47
C MET A 15 0.22 1.45 8.92
N HIS A 16 0.06 2.73 9.19
CA HIS A 16 -0.32 3.26 10.49
C HIS A 16 -1.78 3.71 10.49
N GLN A 17 -2.54 3.20 11.46
CA GLN A 17 -3.93 3.61 11.69
C GLN A 17 -3.99 4.56 12.88
N LEU A 18 -4.44 5.78 12.65
CA LEU A 18 -4.62 6.84 13.63
C LEU A 18 -6.12 7.14 13.77
N PRO A 19 -6.56 7.76 14.87
CA PRO A 19 -7.91 8.29 14.97
C PRO A 19 -8.14 9.38 13.89
N PRO A 20 -9.39 9.70 13.54
CA PRO A 20 -9.73 10.64 12.46
C PRO A 20 -9.22 12.07 12.69
N ASP A 21 -8.99 12.45 13.95
CA ASP A 21 -8.36 13.70 14.39
C ASP A 21 -6.85 13.59 14.65
N GLY A 22 -6.26 12.44 14.29
CA GLY A 22 -4.85 12.14 14.41
C GLY A 22 -3.98 13.17 13.70
N LYS A 23 -2.79 13.42 14.25
CA LYS A 23 -1.82 14.36 13.69
C LYS A 23 -0.84 13.62 12.80
N ILE A 24 -0.66 14.13 11.58
CA ILE A 24 0.32 13.63 10.63
C ILE A 24 1.71 14.18 11.04
N PRO A 25 2.70 13.32 11.36
CA PRO A 25 4.06 13.79 11.64
C PRO A 25 4.69 14.48 10.44
N LYS A 26 5.45 15.56 10.66
CA LYS A 26 6.09 16.31 9.58
C LYS A 26 7.10 15.47 8.78
N ASP A 27 7.69 14.47 9.41
CA ASP A 27 8.70 13.60 8.77
C ASP A 27 8.11 12.70 7.69
N VAL A 28 6.79 12.42 7.73
CA VAL A 28 6.09 11.70 6.65
C VAL A 28 6.22 12.43 5.31
N PHE A 29 6.14 13.76 5.32
CA PHE A 29 6.25 14.58 4.10
C PHE A 29 7.66 14.65 3.52
N LYS A 30 8.67 14.10 4.22
CA LYS A 30 10.05 14.01 3.74
C LYS A 30 10.35 12.65 3.10
N ALA A 31 9.42 11.69 3.17
CA ALA A 31 9.59 10.36 2.61
C ALA A 31 9.58 10.40 1.07
N ASP A 32 10.30 9.47 0.44
CA ASP A 32 10.30 9.35 -1.03
C ASP A 32 8.94 8.86 -1.56
N PHE A 33 8.19 8.12 -0.73
CA PHE A 33 6.82 7.71 -0.99
C PHE A 33 6.02 7.69 0.31
N TYR A 34 4.82 8.25 0.27
CA TYR A 34 3.83 8.12 1.32
C TYR A 34 2.40 8.18 0.74
N SER A 35 1.45 7.58 1.45
CA SER A 35 0.01 7.72 1.20
C SER A 35 -0.66 8.14 2.50
N ILE A 36 -1.54 9.14 2.42
CA ILE A 36 -2.32 9.61 3.56
C ILE A 36 -3.78 9.57 3.14
N THR A 37 -4.57 8.76 3.83
CA THR A 37 -6.00 8.60 3.59
C THR A 37 -6.73 8.99 4.84
N LYS A 38 -7.66 9.94 4.73
CA LYS A 38 -8.50 10.36 5.85
C LYS A 38 -9.96 10.04 5.53
N THR A 39 -10.62 9.37 6.47
CA THR A 39 -12.06 9.16 6.49
C THR A 39 -12.65 9.81 7.75
N ASP A 40 -13.95 9.68 7.93
CA ASP A 40 -14.66 10.02 9.18
C ASP A 40 -14.35 9.05 10.32
N GLU A 41 -13.97 7.82 10.01
CA GLU A 41 -13.62 6.78 10.98
C GLU A 41 -12.15 6.80 11.39
N GLU A 42 -11.23 7.18 10.51
CA GLU A 42 -9.79 7.06 10.75
C GLU A 42 -8.91 7.97 9.89
N LEU A 43 -7.62 8.02 10.27
CA LEU A 43 -6.53 8.54 9.46
C LEU A 43 -5.51 7.41 9.24
N SER A 44 -5.38 6.97 8.00
CA SER A 44 -4.41 5.94 7.59
C SER A 44 -3.20 6.57 6.91
N ILE A 45 -2.00 6.17 7.32
CA ILE A 45 -0.74 6.65 6.76
C ILE A 45 0.10 5.44 6.36
N ILE A 46 0.45 5.35 5.08
CA ILE A 46 1.46 4.40 4.58
C ILE A 46 2.73 5.19 4.30
N ALA A 47 3.84 4.81 4.93
CA ALA A 47 5.13 5.43 4.73
C ALA A 47 6.24 4.41 4.99
N GLU A 48 7.49 4.77 4.74
CA GLU A 48 8.63 3.90 5.04
C GLU A 48 8.65 3.53 6.53
N ALA A 49 8.88 2.25 6.84
CA ALA A 49 8.81 1.71 8.21
C ALA A 49 9.79 2.37 9.18
N ARG A 50 10.86 3.00 8.65
CA ARG A 50 11.84 3.77 9.43
C ARG A 50 11.29 5.09 10.01
N ILE A 51 10.16 5.59 9.49
CA ILE A 51 9.60 6.88 9.91
C ILE A 51 8.78 6.68 11.19
N PRO A 52 9.12 7.35 12.30
CA PRO A 52 8.42 7.18 13.56
C PRO A 52 7.05 7.86 13.51
N ILE A 53 5.98 7.06 13.46
CA ILE A 53 4.60 7.54 13.52
C ILE A 53 3.93 6.96 14.76
N LYS A 54 3.36 7.84 15.60
CA LYS A 54 2.56 7.44 16.76
C LYS A 54 1.15 7.11 16.29
N SER A 55 0.80 5.83 16.25
CA SER A 55 -0.49 5.32 15.79
C SER A 55 -1.11 4.35 16.79
N ASN A 56 -2.41 4.09 16.65
CA ASN A 56 -3.14 3.13 17.49
C ASN A 56 -2.85 1.70 17.06
N LYS A 57 -2.69 1.50 15.76
CA LYS A 57 -2.31 0.24 15.13
C LYS A 57 -1.23 0.51 14.10
N VAL A 58 -0.34 -0.46 13.94
CA VAL A 58 0.71 -0.47 12.92
C VAL A 58 0.79 -1.87 12.34
N GLU A 59 0.91 -1.94 11.02
CA GLU A 59 1.20 -3.16 10.28
C GLU A 59 2.49 -2.92 9.47
N THR A 60 3.44 -3.84 9.57
CA THR A 60 4.80 -3.73 9.00
C THR A 60 5.02 -4.72 7.86
N ASP A 61 6.27 -4.84 7.37
CA ASP A 61 6.66 -5.82 6.36
C ASP A 61 5.98 -5.65 4.99
N TYR A 62 5.56 -4.41 4.67
CA TYR A 62 4.98 -4.10 3.37
C TYR A 62 6.03 -3.71 2.34
N SER A 63 5.83 -4.18 1.11
CA SER A 63 6.56 -3.72 -0.08
C SER A 63 5.61 -2.95 -0.99
N CYS A 64 5.99 -1.75 -1.40
CA CYS A 64 5.20 -0.96 -2.33
C CYS A 64 5.58 -1.24 -3.79
N MET A 65 4.59 -1.21 -4.68
CA MET A 65 4.79 -1.39 -6.12
C MET A 65 4.36 -0.13 -6.86
N LYS A 66 5.25 0.39 -7.70
CA LYS A 66 4.99 1.52 -8.59
C LYS A 66 4.74 1.02 -10.01
N LEU A 67 3.67 1.51 -10.61
CA LEU A 67 3.39 1.30 -12.02
C LEU A 67 4.11 2.38 -12.85
N ILE A 68 4.85 1.95 -13.88
CA ILE A 68 5.64 2.81 -14.76
C ILE A 68 5.15 2.62 -16.20
N GLY A 69 4.70 3.71 -16.81
CA GLY A 69 4.22 3.76 -18.19
C GLY A 69 3.40 5.03 -18.45
N GLU A 70 3.23 5.39 -19.72
CA GLU A 70 2.32 6.45 -20.13
C GLU A 70 0.88 5.92 -20.06
N PHE A 71 0.10 6.49 -19.15
CA PHE A 71 -1.33 6.21 -19.08
C PHE A 71 -2.11 7.33 -19.73
N GLU A 72 -2.83 7.00 -20.81
CA GLU A 72 -4.07 7.69 -21.09
C GLU A 72 -5.10 7.17 -20.08
N VAL A 73 -5.39 7.99 -19.07
CA VAL A 73 -6.39 7.74 -18.00
C VAL A 73 -7.80 7.77 -18.62
N LEU A 74 -8.09 6.84 -19.52
CA LEU A 74 -9.34 6.80 -20.29
C LEU A 74 -10.09 5.48 -20.19
N THR A 75 -9.61 4.48 -19.46
CA THR A 75 -10.29 3.18 -19.45
C THR A 75 -10.45 2.60 -18.06
N THR A 76 -11.71 2.35 -17.73
CA THR A 76 -12.27 1.52 -16.66
C THR A 76 -11.67 0.11 -16.53
N GLY A 77 -10.64 -0.25 -17.31
CA GLY A 77 -10.09 -1.61 -17.41
C GLY A 77 -8.69 -1.82 -16.82
N ILE A 78 -7.95 -0.76 -16.45
CA ILE A 78 -6.57 -0.90 -15.96
C ILE A 78 -6.54 -1.57 -14.59
N TRP A 79 -7.42 -1.13 -13.69
CA TRP A 79 -7.58 -1.75 -12.38
C TRP A 79 -8.02 -3.21 -12.50
N ALA A 80 -8.97 -3.52 -13.39
CA ALA A 80 -9.38 -4.91 -13.67
C ALA A 80 -8.22 -5.78 -14.19
N SER A 81 -7.35 -5.22 -15.03
CA SER A 81 -6.18 -5.93 -15.55
C SER A 81 -5.15 -6.22 -14.45
N ILE A 82 -4.89 -5.25 -13.57
CA ILE A 82 -3.97 -5.40 -12.44
C ILE A 82 -4.53 -6.41 -11.43
N THR A 83 -5.81 -6.31 -11.07
CA THR A 83 -6.44 -7.26 -10.14
C THR A 83 -6.51 -8.67 -10.72
N THR A 84 -6.65 -8.84 -12.03
CA THR A 84 -6.58 -10.16 -12.68
C THR A 84 -5.19 -10.79 -12.55
N ILE A 85 -4.12 -9.99 -12.62
CA ILE A 85 -2.73 -10.48 -12.45
C ILE A 85 -2.46 -10.82 -10.97
N LEU A 86 -2.95 -9.99 -10.05
CA LEU A 86 -2.68 -10.14 -8.61
C LEU A 86 -3.64 -11.10 -7.89
N GLY A 87 -4.84 -11.31 -8.41
CA GLY A 87 -5.87 -12.17 -7.80
C GLY A 87 -5.41 -13.61 -7.53
N PRO A 88 -4.76 -14.28 -8.50
CA PRO A 88 -4.20 -15.62 -8.26
C PRO A 88 -3.11 -15.64 -7.17
N MET A 89 -2.33 -14.56 -7.00
CA MET A 89 -1.36 -14.45 -5.90
C MET A 89 -2.05 -14.27 -4.55
N GLN A 90 -3.15 -13.53 -4.48
CA GLN A 90 -3.98 -13.40 -3.27
C GLN A 90 -4.58 -14.73 -2.84
N GLU A 91 -5.05 -15.54 -3.81
CA GLU A 91 -5.62 -16.86 -3.54
C GLU A 91 -4.53 -17.88 -3.16
N PHE A 92 -3.35 -17.80 -3.76
CA PHE A 92 -2.20 -18.63 -3.40
C PHE A 92 -1.69 -18.32 -1.99
N GLN A 93 -1.60 -17.04 -1.60
CA GLN A 93 -1.27 -16.65 -0.22
C GLN A 93 -2.36 -17.12 0.74
N SER A 94 -3.64 -16.98 0.41
CA SER A 94 -4.75 -17.48 1.25
C SER A 94 -4.72 -19.00 1.49
N ARG A 95 -4.28 -19.79 0.51
CA ARG A 95 -4.11 -21.25 0.65
C ARG A 95 -2.85 -21.65 1.45
N GLN A 96 -1.79 -20.84 1.41
CA GLN A 96 -0.58 -21.03 2.22
C GLN A 96 -0.74 -20.51 3.67
N LEU A 97 -1.69 -19.60 3.90
CA LEU A 97 -1.99 -18.97 5.19
C LEU A 97 -2.76 -19.88 6.18
N GLN A 98 -3.08 -21.14 5.83
CA GLN A 98 -3.45 -22.12 6.85
C GLN A 98 -2.27 -22.56 7.73
N HIS A 99 -1.03 -22.14 7.43
CA HIS A 99 0.11 -22.49 8.27
C HIS A 99 0.95 -21.36 8.87
N THR A 100 1.02 -20.12 8.37
CA THR A 100 1.76 -19.05 9.10
C THR A 100 1.41 -17.62 8.62
N ASN A 101 1.07 -16.76 9.59
CA ASN A 101 1.03 -15.28 9.62
C ASN A 101 0.31 -14.47 8.51
N ARG A 102 -0.79 -13.83 8.97
CA ARG A 102 -1.73 -12.92 8.30
C ARG A 102 -1.09 -11.81 7.46
N LEU A 103 -1.58 -11.66 6.23
CA LEU A 103 -1.69 -10.37 5.54
C LEU A 103 -3.10 -10.30 4.90
N PHE A 104 -3.90 -9.30 5.28
CA PHE A 104 -5.18 -8.93 4.66
C PHE A 104 -5.01 -7.52 4.10
N PHE A 105 -5.50 -7.28 2.88
CA PHE A 105 -5.72 -5.92 2.38
C PHE A 105 -7.19 -5.73 2.02
N SER A 106 -7.72 -4.56 2.41
CA SER A 106 -9.07 -4.04 2.14
C SER A 106 -9.31 -3.74 0.67
#